data_AF-A0A532CMV3-F1
#
_entry.id   AF-A0A532CMV3-F1
#
_cell.length_a   1.000
_cell.length_b   1.000
_cell.length_c   1.000
_cell.angle_alpha   90.00
_cell.angle_beta   90.00
_cell.angle_gamma   90.00
#
_symmetry.space_group_name_H-M   'P 1'
#
loop_
_entity.id
_entity.type
_entity.pdbx_description
1 polymer ?
#
loop_
_entity_poly.entity_id
_entity_poly.type
_entity_poly.pdbx_seq_one_letter_code
_entity_poly.pdbx_strand_id
1 'polypeptide(L)'
;MTLTMRKLGSQGLQVSAIGLGCMGMSQSYGPADEAESTATLHRAIELGCTFLDTAEVYGPFTNEELLGRALKGRRDEVTIATKFGFRIENGKQVGTERDSRPEHIREALEGSLRRLATDHVDLLYQHRV
;
A
#
# COMPACT_ATOMS: atom_id res chain seq x y z
N MET A 1 14.40 -17.33 -6.45
CA MET A 1 15.48 -16.72 -5.65
C MET A 1 14.85 -16.23 -4.36
N THR A 2 15.49 -16.40 -3.20
CA THR A 2 14.98 -15.86 -1.93
C THR A 2 15.74 -14.60 -1.58
N LEU A 3 15.05 -13.47 -1.46
CA LEU A 3 15.64 -12.21 -0.99
C LEU A 3 16.02 -12.33 0.49
N THR A 4 17.10 -11.67 0.88
CA THR A 4 17.48 -11.55 2.30
C THR A 4 16.38 -10.82 3.07
N MET A 5 16.00 -11.34 4.23
CA MET A 5 15.03 -10.67 5.11
C MET A 5 15.71 -9.63 6.03
N ARG A 6 15.01 -8.54 6.33
CA ARG A 6 15.43 -7.45 7.21
C ARG A 6 14.40 -7.24 8.30
N LYS A 7 14.87 -6.99 9.53
CA LYS A 7 14.00 -6.54 10.63
C LYS A 7 13.68 -5.06 10.43
N LEU A 8 12.40 -4.71 10.51
CA LEU A 8 11.94 -3.33 10.46
C LEU A 8 11.59 -2.88 11.88
N GLY A 9 12.48 -2.08 12.47
CA GLY A 9 12.38 -1.70 13.89
C GLY A 9 12.71 -2.84 14.86
N SER A 10 12.27 -2.70 16.11
CA SER A 10 12.55 -3.65 17.20
C SER A 10 11.36 -4.56 17.55
N GLN A 11 10.18 -4.35 16.95
CA GLN A 11 8.92 -5.02 17.30
C GLN A 11 8.68 -6.34 16.56
N GLY A 12 9.68 -6.84 15.82
CA GLY A 12 9.66 -8.18 15.23
C GLY A 12 9.14 -8.26 13.79
N LEU A 13 8.68 -7.16 13.19
CA LEU A 13 8.29 -7.13 11.77
C LEU A 13 9.51 -7.44 10.88
N GLN A 14 9.34 -8.35 9.93
CA GLN A 14 10.38 -8.77 8.99
C GLN A 14 9.89 -8.64 7.55
N VAL A 15 10.74 -8.05 6.71
CA VAL A 15 10.43 -7.73 5.31
C VAL A 15 11.57 -8.16 4.40
N SER A 16 11.29 -8.39 3.12
CA SER A 16 12.35 -8.54 2.12
C SER A 16 13.24 -7.29 2.06
N ALA A 17 14.54 -7.47 1.86
CA ALA A 17 15.51 -6.37 1.79
C ALA A 17 15.23 -5.39 0.64
N ILE A 18 14.49 -5.84 -0.38
CA ILE A 18 13.96 -5.02 -1.46
C ILE A 18 12.44 -5.08 -1.34
N GLY A 19 11.80 -3.92 -1.30
CA GLY A 19 10.34 -3.78 -1.38
C GLY A 19 9.89 -3.25 -2.75
N LEU A 20 8.60 -3.29 -3.00
CA LEU A 20 7.96 -2.79 -4.21
C LEU A 20 7.06 -1.58 -3.89
N GLY A 21 7.42 -0.43 -4.43
CA GLY A 21 6.55 0.76 -4.42
C GLY A 21 5.48 0.63 -5.49
N CYS A 22 4.22 0.71 -5.10
CA CYS A 22 3.07 0.42 -5.97
C CYS A 22 2.48 1.66 -6.64
N MET A 23 3.00 2.87 -6.35
CA MET A 23 2.46 4.14 -6.86
C MET A 23 2.19 4.11 -8.37
N GLY A 24 3.18 3.69 -9.17
CA GLY A 24 3.11 3.65 -10.64
C GLY A 24 2.01 2.78 -11.25
N MET A 25 1.36 1.92 -10.45
CA MET A 25 0.30 1.02 -10.90
C MET A 25 -1.07 1.70 -11.00
N SER A 26 -1.24 2.88 -10.41
CA SER A 26 -2.48 3.66 -10.53
C SER A 26 -2.28 5.18 -10.45
N GLN A 27 -1.06 5.62 -10.16
CA GLN A 27 -0.71 7.03 -10.06
C GLN A 27 0.68 7.29 -10.65
N SER A 28 0.84 8.47 -11.23
CA SER A 28 2.11 8.97 -11.76
C SER A 28 2.59 8.20 -13.00
N TYR A 29 3.57 8.78 -13.70
CA TYR A 29 4.30 8.17 -14.82
C TYR A 29 3.51 7.77 -16.08
N GLY A 30 2.19 7.96 -16.12
CA GLY A 30 1.37 7.81 -17.32
C GLY A 30 0.21 6.85 -17.12
N PRO A 31 -0.40 6.36 -18.21
CA PRO A 31 -1.42 5.32 -18.15
C PRO A 31 -0.88 4.05 -17.49
N ALA A 32 -1.67 3.46 -16.60
CA ALA A 32 -1.38 2.16 -16.01
C ALA A 32 -2.29 1.09 -16.61
N ASP A 33 -1.77 -0.13 -16.70
CA ASP A 33 -2.51 -1.33 -17.09
C ASP A 33 -2.64 -2.25 -15.87
N GLU A 34 -3.88 -2.66 -15.55
CA GLU A 34 -4.16 -3.46 -14.36
C GLU A 34 -3.60 -4.89 -14.48
N ALA A 35 -3.58 -5.47 -15.68
CA ALA A 35 -3.06 -6.81 -15.89
C ALA A 35 -1.54 -6.83 -15.72
N GLU A 36 -0.83 -5.87 -16.30
CA GLU A 36 0.63 -5.69 -16.12
C GLU A 36 1.00 -5.35 -14.67
N SER A 37 0.20 -4.53 -14.00
CA SER A 37 0.40 -4.22 -12.57
C SER A 37 0.23 -5.45 -11.69
N THR A 38 -0.80 -6.26 -11.96
CA THR A 38 -1.04 -7.53 -11.26
C THR A 38 0.07 -8.54 -11.53
N ALA A 39 0.49 -8.68 -12.79
CA ALA A 39 1.61 -9.54 -13.16
C ALA A 39 2.91 -9.11 -12.48
N THR A 40 3.16 -7.81 -12.37
CA THR A 40 4.31 -7.24 -11.65
C THR A 40 4.27 -7.58 -10.16
N LEU A 41 3.12 -7.42 -9.50
CA LEU A 41 2.94 -7.78 -8.09
C LEU A 41 3.21 -9.28 -7.87
N HIS A 42 2.60 -10.14 -8.68
CA HIS A 42 2.79 -11.59 -8.57
C HIS A 42 4.23 -12.00 -8.81
N ARG A 43 4.86 -11.40 -9.83
CA ARG A 43 6.26 -11.68 -10.15
C ARG A 43 7.21 -11.23 -9.05
N ALA A 44 6.94 -10.09 -8.41
CA ALA A 44 7.73 -9.64 -7.27
C ALA A 44 7.64 -10.64 -6.11
N ILE A 45 6.45 -11.15 -5.80
CA ILE A 45 6.25 -12.17 -4.74
C ILE A 45 6.98 -13.47 -5.09
N GLU A 46 6.89 -13.95 -6.34
CA GLU A 46 7.64 -15.13 -6.81
C GLU A 46 9.16 -14.98 -6.70
N LEU A 47 9.66 -13.76 -6.81
CA LEU A 47 11.08 -13.42 -6.64
C LEU A 47 11.48 -13.24 -5.16
N GLY A 48 10.55 -13.43 -4.23
CA GLY A 48 10.77 -13.33 -2.78
C GLY A 48 10.61 -11.92 -2.23
N CYS A 49 10.01 -10.99 -2.97
CA CYS A 49 9.63 -9.67 -2.44
C CYS A 49 8.37 -9.84 -1.59
N THR A 50 8.46 -9.53 -0.30
CA THR A 50 7.32 -9.58 0.62
C THR A 50 6.83 -8.20 0.99
N PHE A 51 7.57 -7.11 0.72
CA PHE A 51 7.21 -5.78 1.20
C PHE A 51 6.59 -4.91 0.12
N LEU A 52 5.29 -4.62 0.26
CA LEU A 52 4.53 -3.82 -0.69
C LEU A 52 4.15 -2.47 -0.07
N ASP A 53 4.48 -1.38 -0.75
CA ASP A 53 4.24 -0.02 -0.29
C ASP A 53 3.20 0.68 -1.18
N THR A 54 2.08 1.07 -0.59
CA THR A 54 0.96 1.79 -1.23
C THR A 54 0.54 3.01 -0.38
N ALA A 55 -0.49 3.76 -0.78
CA ALA A 55 -1.05 4.85 0.00
C ALA A 55 -2.48 5.18 -0.46
N GLU A 56 -3.31 5.72 0.44
CA GLU A 56 -4.67 6.16 0.11
C GLU A 56 -4.70 7.25 -0.99
N VAL A 57 -3.63 8.02 -1.14
CA VAL A 57 -3.52 9.11 -2.12
C VAL A 57 -3.11 8.62 -3.52
N TYR A 58 -2.71 7.34 -3.65
CA TYR A 58 -2.33 6.76 -4.94
C TYR A 58 -3.57 6.43 -5.77
N GLY A 59 -3.83 7.25 -6.79
CA GLY A 59 -5.00 7.12 -7.66
C GLY A 59 -6.19 8.02 -7.28
N PRO A 60 -6.12 8.74 -6.16
CA PRO A 60 -6.50 8.25 -4.82
C PRO A 60 -7.35 6.98 -4.77
N PHE A 61 -7.16 6.20 -3.71
CA PHE A 61 -7.90 4.99 -3.35
C PHE A 61 -7.74 3.80 -4.31
N THR A 62 -7.59 4.03 -5.61
CA THR A 62 -7.57 2.95 -6.61
C THR A 62 -6.35 2.04 -6.53
N ASN A 63 -5.20 2.51 -6.01
CA ASN A 63 -4.03 1.66 -5.83
C ASN A 63 -4.27 0.55 -4.80
N GLU A 64 -4.88 0.91 -3.67
CA GLU A 64 -5.23 -0.03 -2.62
C GLU A 64 -6.29 -1.03 -3.09
N GLU A 65 -7.27 -0.58 -3.90
CA GLU A 65 -8.25 -1.47 -4.53
C GLU A 65 -7.61 -2.45 -5.51
N LEU A 66 -6.64 -2.00 -6.30
CA LEU A 66 -5.87 -2.85 -7.21
C LEU A 66 -5.07 -3.89 -6.43
N LEU A 67 -4.37 -3.50 -5.36
CA LEU A 67 -3.65 -4.44 -4.50
C LEU A 67 -4.60 -5.44 -3.83
N GLY A 68 -5.76 -4.99 -3.33
CA GLY A 68 -6.77 -5.87 -2.72
C GLY A 68 -7.27 -6.95 -3.68
N ARG A 69 -7.48 -6.61 -4.96
CA ARG A 69 -7.81 -7.59 -6.00
C ARG A 69 -6.63 -8.52 -6.32
N ALA A 70 -5.44 -7.96 -6.53
CA ALA A 70 -4.26 -8.71 -6.93
C ALA A 70 -3.75 -9.70 -5.85
N LEU A 71 -4.00 -9.41 -4.58
CA LEU A 71 -3.53 -10.20 -3.43
C LEU A 71 -4.59 -11.18 -2.89
N LYS A 72 -5.74 -11.32 -3.55
CA LYS A 72 -6.79 -12.24 -3.12
C LYS A 72 -6.23 -13.67 -3.00
N GLY A 73 -6.31 -14.24 -1.80
CA GLY A 73 -5.80 -15.58 -1.48
C GLY A 73 -4.28 -15.65 -1.23
N ARG A 74 -3.58 -14.51 -1.23
CA ARG A 74 -2.12 -14.39 -1.05
C ARG A 74 -1.72 -13.40 0.05
N ARG A 75 -2.68 -13.02 0.92
CA ARG A 75 -2.48 -12.00 1.96
C ARG A 75 -1.31 -12.32 2.88
N ASP A 76 -1.15 -13.59 3.26
CA ASP A 76 -0.11 -14.05 4.18
C ASP A 76 1.29 -14.13 3.55
N GLU A 77 1.41 -13.95 2.23
CA GLU A 77 2.70 -13.93 1.53
C GLU A 77 3.39 -12.56 1.59
N VAL A 78 2.67 -11.51 2.02
CA VAL A 78 3.14 -10.13 1.93
C VAL A 78 2.93 -9.34 3.22
N THR A 79 3.80 -8.36 3.42
CA THR A 79 3.70 -7.26 4.37
C THR A 79 3.22 -6.03 3.60
N ILE A 80 2.07 -5.49 3.96
CA ILE A 80 1.49 -4.30 3.35
C ILE A 80 1.76 -3.08 4.22
N ALA A 81 2.52 -2.13 3.66
CA ALA A 81 2.61 -0.77 4.15
C ALA A 81 1.62 0.13 3.40
N THR A 82 0.79 0.85 4.14
CA THR A 82 0.00 1.96 3.59
C THR A 82 0.19 3.24 4.40
N LYS A 83 -0.33 4.35 3.89
CA LYS A 83 -0.08 5.68 4.41
C LYS A 83 -1.35 6.51 4.38
N PHE A 84 -1.50 7.37 5.40
CA PHE A 84 -2.61 8.31 5.52
C PHE A 84 -2.13 9.76 5.61
N GLY A 85 -3.09 10.68 5.56
CA GLY A 85 -2.94 12.05 6.04
C GLY A 85 -3.13 13.11 4.97
N PHE A 86 -3.62 12.71 3.79
CA PHE A 86 -4.00 13.63 2.73
C PHE A 86 -5.50 13.85 2.77
N ARG A 87 -5.93 15.10 2.63
CA ARG A 87 -7.34 15.40 2.44
C ARG A 87 -7.76 15.00 1.02
N ILE A 88 -8.68 14.04 0.92
CA ILE A 88 -9.19 13.52 -0.35
C ILE A 88 -10.69 13.76 -0.41
N GLU A 89 -11.13 14.49 -1.43
CA GLU A 89 -12.53 14.79 -1.71
C GLU A 89 -12.86 14.39 -3.15
N ASN A 90 -13.97 13.68 -3.34
CA ASN A 90 -14.44 13.26 -4.67
C ASN A 90 -13.34 12.55 -5.50
N GLY A 91 -12.55 11.68 -4.84
CA GLY A 91 -11.47 10.92 -5.46
C GLY A 91 -10.26 11.77 -5.87
N LYS A 92 -10.10 12.97 -5.33
CA LYS A 92 -8.96 13.86 -5.62
C LYS A 92 -8.34 14.36 -4.33
N GLN A 93 -7.01 14.41 -4.31
CA GLN A 93 -6.32 15.16 -3.27
C GLN A 93 -6.72 16.64 -3.40
N VAL A 94 -7.13 17.25 -2.31
CA VAL A 94 -7.45 18.67 -2.23
C VAL A 94 -6.55 19.36 -1.20
N GLY A 95 -6.18 20.60 -1.51
CA GLY A 95 -5.35 21.41 -0.63
C GLY A 95 -3.93 20.87 -0.41
N THR A 96 -3.21 21.54 0.49
CA THR A 96 -1.86 21.17 0.91
C THR A 96 -1.81 20.75 2.37
N GLU A 97 -2.92 20.89 3.09
CA GLU A 97 -3.05 20.53 4.49
C GLU A 97 -2.85 19.01 4.67
N ARG A 98 -2.41 18.67 5.88
CA ARG A 98 -2.31 17.28 6.34
C ARG A 98 -3.23 17.11 7.53
N ASP A 99 -3.96 16.01 7.53
CA ASP A 99 -4.83 15.67 8.64
C ASP A 99 -4.26 14.44 9.35
N SER A 100 -3.82 14.64 10.58
CA SER A 100 -3.31 13.56 11.44
C SER A 100 -4.04 13.57 12.78
N ARG A 101 -5.26 14.10 12.81
CA ARG A 101 -6.13 14.02 13.97
C ARG A 101 -6.54 12.56 14.20
N PRO A 102 -6.60 12.06 15.44
CA PRO A 102 -6.89 10.66 15.73
C PRO A 102 -8.17 10.11 15.07
N GLU A 103 -9.18 10.94 14.86
CA GLU A 103 -10.44 10.58 14.22
C GLU A 103 -10.20 10.26 12.74
N HIS A 104 -9.47 11.13 12.04
CA HIS A 104 -9.14 10.95 10.64
C HIS A 104 -8.20 9.75 10.41
N ILE A 105 -7.26 9.50 11.32
CA ILE A 105 -6.39 8.31 11.25
C ILE A 105 -7.23 7.03 11.21
N ARG A 106 -8.25 6.94 12.06
CA ARG A 106 -9.18 5.79 12.10
C ARG A 106 -9.97 5.70 10.80
N GLU A 107 -10.55 6.80 10.34
CA GLU A 107 -11.30 6.84 9.08
C GLU A 107 -10.46 6.39 7.88
N ALA A 108 -9.23 6.88 7.78
CA ALA A 108 -8.28 6.53 6.73
C ALA A 108 -7.94 5.03 6.77
N LEU A 109 -7.57 4.51 7.95
CA LEU A 109 -7.26 3.08 8.13
C LEU A 109 -8.45 2.19 7.77
N GLU A 110 -9.64 2.50 8.27
CA GLU A 110 -10.88 1.78 7.94
C GLU A 110 -11.16 1.79 6.43
N GLY A 111 -10.90 2.92 5.77
CA GLY A 111 -10.94 3.03 4.32
C GLY A 111 -9.94 2.11 3.62
N SER A 112 -8.69 2.12 4.05
CA SER A 112 -7.63 1.28 3.51
C SER A 112 -7.94 -0.21 3.67
N LEU A 113 -8.40 -0.64 4.85
CA LEU A 113 -8.78 -2.03 5.11
C LEU A 113 -9.88 -2.52 4.14
N ARG A 114 -10.91 -1.69 3.91
CA ARG A 114 -11.96 -2.01 2.93
C ARG A 114 -11.42 -2.15 1.51
N ARG A 115 -10.57 -1.22 1.07
CA ARG A 115 -10.02 -1.21 -0.31
C ARG A 115 -9.03 -2.34 -0.55
N LEU A 116 -8.16 -2.60 0.43
CA LEU A 116 -7.21 -3.72 0.42
C LEU A 116 -7.89 -5.08 0.65
N ALA A 117 -9.18 -5.11 0.99
CA ALA A 117 -9.94 -6.31 1.28
C ALA A 117 -9.26 -7.23 2.33
N THR A 118 -8.76 -6.61 3.41
CA THR A 118 -8.03 -7.26 4.52
C THR A 118 -8.53 -6.71 5.85
N ASP A 119 -8.35 -7.47 6.93
CA ASP A 119 -8.68 -7.06 8.30
C ASP A 119 -7.53 -6.35 9.03
N HIS A 120 -6.33 -6.38 8.45
CA HIS A 120 -5.15 -5.71 8.99
C HIS A 120 -4.21 -5.18 7.90
N VAL A 121 -3.47 -4.13 8.25
CA VAL A 121 -2.23 -3.69 7.58
C VAL A 121 -1.05 -3.92 8.52
N ASP A 122 0.11 -4.28 7.99
CA ASP A 122 1.29 -4.58 8.80
C ASP A 122 1.98 -3.31 9.29
N LEU A 123 1.90 -2.24 8.50
CA LEU A 123 2.56 -0.98 8.77
C LEU A 123 1.72 0.19 8.25
N LEU A 124 1.42 1.14 9.14
CA LEU A 124 0.70 2.35 8.81
C LEU A 124 1.60 3.56 9.03
N TYR A 125 1.81 4.35 7.98
CA TYR A 125 2.59 5.58 8.03
C TYR A 125 1.72 6.83 8.06
N GLN A 126 2.13 7.82 8.83
CA GLN A 126 1.78 9.20 8.52
C GLN A 126 2.60 9.63 7.29
N HIS A 127 1.93 9.94 6.18
CA HIS A 127 2.60 10.07 4.88
C HIS A 127 3.48 11.34 4.77
N ARG A 128 3.14 12.39 5.51
CA ARG A 128 3.89 13.65 5.57
C ARG A 128 3.85 14.20 7.00
N VAL A 129 4.96 14.79 7.44
CA VAL A 129 5.15 15.49 8.73
C VAL A 129 5.33 16.97 8.47
#